data_AF-A0A640WAL3-F1
#
_entry.id   AF-A0A640WAL3-F1
#
_cell.length_a   1.000
_cell.length_b   1.000
_cell.length_c   1.000
_cell.angle_alpha   90.00
_cell.angle_beta   90.00
_cell.angle_gamma   90.00
#
_symmetry.space_group_name_H-M   'P 1'
#
loop_
_entity.id
_entity.type
_entity.pdbx_description
1 polymer ?
#
loop_
_entity_poly.entity_id
_entity_poly.type
_entity_poly.pdbx_seq_one_letter_code
_entity_poly.pdbx_strand_id
1 'polypeptide(L)'
;MPTFWPSCSTRSAPSNSRRVPRCRASWRNAIMPGSRARRMGAHSTSHPPPVWSAMPVDDLSDSLWAYALDRYARPGVEAECLRLQDDHGWDVCELLWVAWLSERHLRPDPAADQALAAARRWQQEMTVPLRSRRRALKAEVSRHHRLEPLRQTLKQAELQAEREMLARLAALPALDATTAAALEQALDSCRMLREVPSEDYPPLRRLLARWIIDAPDAEPKPTC
;
A
#
# COMPACT_ATOMS: atom_id res chain seq x y z
N MET A 1 -11.02 -27.34 13.90
CA MET A 1 -10.94 -25.99 14.50
C MET A 1 -9.48 -25.62 14.70
N PRO A 2 -8.94 -24.61 14.01
CA PRO A 2 -7.71 -23.98 14.42
C PRO A 2 -8.06 -22.70 15.19
N THR A 3 -7.82 -22.75 16.49
CA THR A 3 -7.89 -21.62 17.41
C THR A 3 -6.83 -20.57 17.02
N PHE A 4 -7.27 -19.55 16.28
CA PHE A 4 -6.52 -18.31 16.03
C PHE A 4 -6.54 -17.46 17.31
N TRP A 5 -5.45 -17.55 18.09
CA TRP A 5 -5.07 -16.69 19.22
C TRP A 5 -5.82 -16.88 20.57
N PRO A 6 -5.11 -17.17 21.70
CA PRO A 6 -5.66 -17.05 23.03
C PRO A 6 -5.58 -15.62 23.58
N SER A 7 -6.73 -15.17 24.07
CA SER A 7 -7.08 -14.10 25.02
C SER A 7 -5.97 -13.20 25.56
N CYS A 8 -6.18 -11.88 25.47
CA CYS A 8 -5.56 -10.91 26.36
C CYS A 8 -6.66 -10.11 27.09
N SER A 9 -6.74 -10.36 28.40
CA SER A 9 -7.72 -9.81 29.34
C SER A 9 -7.68 -8.29 29.44
N THR A 10 -8.87 -7.69 29.53
CA THR A 10 -9.14 -6.31 29.91
C THR A 10 -8.63 -6.00 31.32
N ARG A 11 -7.86 -4.92 31.47
CA ARG A 11 -7.79 -4.14 32.71
C ARG A 11 -7.70 -2.65 32.38
N SER A 12 -8.56 -1.86 33.02
CA SER A 12 -8.93 -0.49 32.65
C SER A 12 -8.04 0.61 33.27
N ALA A 13 -7.84 1.67 32.47
CA ALA A 13 -7.73 3.12 32.79
C ALA A 13 -6.46 3.71 33.46
N PRO A 14 -6.18 5.04 33.38
CA PRO A 14 -6.48 6.01 32.30
C PRO A 14 -5.28 6.96 31.95
N SER A 15 -5.52 7.80 30.94
CA SER A 15 -4.92 9.14 30.69
C SER A 15 -4.12 9.33 29.39
N ASN A 16 -4.87 9.84 28.42
CA ASN A 16 -4.55 10.97 27.54
C ASN A 16 -3.10 11.09 27.01
N SER A 17 -2.75 10.23 26.06
CA SER A 17 -1.94 10.65 24.91
C SER A 17 -2.38 9.84 23.70
N ARG A 18 -2.96 10.51 22.69
CA ARG A 18 -3.33 9.88 21.41
C ARG A 18 -2.04 9.43 20.71
N ARG A 19 -1.56 8.22 21.03
CA ARG A 19 -0.48 7.57 20.29
C ARG A 19 -1.06 7.03 18.98
N VAL A 20 -0.79 7.77 17.91
CA VAL A 20 -1.04 7.31 16.53
C VAL A 20 -0.25 6.02 16.29
N PRO A 21 -0.87 4.92 15.83
CA PRO A 21 -0.15 3.68 15.51
C PRO A 21 0.92 3.94 14.44
N ARG A 22 2.10 3.35 14.67
CA ARG A 22 3.39 3.64 14.02
C ARG A 22 3.53 3.01 12.62
N CYS A 23 2.43 2.87 11.89
CA CYS A 23 2.43 2.29 10.53
C CYS A 23 2.51 3.41 9.45
N ARG A 24 1.98 4.61 9.76
CA ARG A 24 2.08 5.88 8.98
C ARG A 24 3.48 6.28 8.52
N ALA A 25 4.53 5.78 9.17
CA ALA A 25 5.93 6.08 8.88
C ALA A 25 6.58 5.13 7.86
N SER A 26 5.89 4.07 7.41
CA SER A 26 6.50 3.07 6.50
C SER A 26 6.58 3.54 5.06
N TRP A 27 5.46 3.95 4.50
CA TRP A 27 5.34 4.42 3.12
C TRP A 27 5.90 5.84 2.95
N ARG A 28 5.70 6.72 3.96
CA ARG A 28 6.30 8.08 3.97
C ARG A 28 7.83 8.09 4.05
N ASN A 29 8.47 7.17 4.79
CA ASN A 29 9.93 7.13 4.88
C ASN A 29 10.61 6.62 3.61
N ALA A 30 9.87 6.05 2.66
CA ALA A 30 10.38 5.74 1.32
C ALA A 30 10.61 7.00 0.46
N ILE A 31 10.02 8.14 0.83
CA ILE A 31 10.04 9.38 0.03
C ILE A 31 11.15 10.35 0.47
N MET A 32 11.55 10.38 1.75
CA MET A 32 12.48 11.40 2.25
C MET A 32 13.51 10.83 3.25
N PRO A 33 14.76 10.52 2.86
CA PRO A 33 15.85 10.54 3.82
C PRO A 33 15.95 11.98 4.34
N GLY A 34 15.68 12.18 5.63
CA GLY A 34 15.42 13.50 6.20
C GLY A 34 16.46 14.56 5.80
N SER A 35 15.99 15.64 5.18
CA SER A 35 16.69 16.90 5.02
C SER A 35 16.82 17.61 6.37
N ARG A 36 17.69 17.07 7.23
CA ARG A 36 18.34 17.83 8.31
C ARG A 36 19.83 17.66 8.16
N ALA A 37 20.41 18.40 7.22
CA ALA A 37 21.82 18.75 7.25
C ALA A 37 22.07 19.62 8.50
N ARG A 38 22.25 18.97 9.64
CA ARG A 38 22.88 19.60 10.81
C ARG A 38 24.37 19.28 10.68
N ARG A 39 25.13 20.32 10.37
CA ARG A 39 26.59 20.33 10.35
C ARG A 39 27.09 19.83 11.71
N MET A 40 27.94 18.79 11.74
CA MET A 40 29.08 18.53 12.64
C MET A 40 29.30 17.02 12.90
N GLY A 41 30.55 16.58 12.72
CA GLY A 41 31.12 15.38 13.35
C GLY A 41 31.15 14.11 12.51
N ALA A 42 32.24 13.91 11.78
CA ALA A 42 32.50 12.74 10.95
C ALA A 42 32.74 11.47 11.78
N HIS A 43 31.91 10.43 11.58
CA HIS A 43 32.31 9.01 11.61
C HIS A 43 31.55 8.29 10.49
N SER A 44 32.26 8.02 9.39
CA SER A 44 31.74 7.44 8.16
C SER A 44 31.44 5.95 8.35
N THR A 45 30.16 5.59 8.31
CA THR A 45 29.74 4.25 7.86
C THR A 45 28.98 4.48 6.57
N SER A 46 29.69 4.35 5.45
CA SER A 46 29.14 4.42 4.11
C SER A 46 28.18 3.25 3.88
N HIS A 47 26.90 3.42 4.20
CA HIS A 47 25.86 2.61 3.59
C HIS A 47 25.72 3.07 2.14
N PRO A 48 25.79 2.17 1.14
CA PRO A 48 25.43 2.55 -0.22
C PRO A 48 24.00 3.08 -0.21
N PRO A 49 23.69 4.12 -1.01
CA PRO A 49 22.32 4.58 -1.15
C PRO A 49 21.46 3.38 -1.59
N PRO A 50 20.24 3.25 -1.05
CA PRO A 50 19.37 2.14 -1.41
C PRO A 50 19.10 2.15 -2.92
N VAL A 51 19.09 0.96 -3.53
CA VAL A 51 19.07 0.71 -4.99
C VAL A 51 17.97 1.49 -5.75
N TRP A 52 16.93 1.98 -5.07
CA TRP A 52 15.86 2.77 -5.67
C TRP A 52 16.25 4.21 -6.04
N SER A 53 17.37 4.75 -5.53
CA SER A 53 17.87 6.08 -5.90
C SER A 53 18.49 6.15 -7.30
N ALA A 54 18.59 5.01 -8.02
CA ALA A 54 19.26 4.92 -9.32
C ALA A 54 18.31 4.86 -10.54
N MET A 55 16.98 5.04 -10.37
CA MET A 55 16.04 5.10 -11.50
C MET A 55 15.69 6.56 -11.86
N PRO A 56 15.47 6.89 -13.16
CA PRO A 56 15.18 8.25 -13.58
C PRO A 56 13.94 8.81 -12.87
N VAL A 57 14.06 10.01 -12.33
CA VAL A 57 13.08 10.65 -11.42
C VAL A 57 11.90 11.28 -12.17
N ASP A 58 11.98 11.33 -13.51
CA ASP A 58 11.16 12.22 -14.34
C ASP A 58 9.78 11.65 -14.73
N ASP A 59 9.48 10.37 -14.47
CA ASP A 59 8.19 9.72 -14.78
C ASP A 59 7.37 9.33 -13.52
N LEU A 60 7.83 9.77 -12.34
CA LEU A 60 7.22 9.31 -11.09
C LEU A 60 5.87 9.96 -10.79
N SER A 61 5.58 11.17 -11.29
CA SER A 61 4.36 11.92 -10.93
C SER A 61 3.06 11.25 -11.36
N ASP A 62 3.05 10.55 -12.51
CA ASP A 62 1.85 9.88 -13.04
C ASP A 62 1.86 8.35 -12.84
N SER A 63 2.88 7.84 -12.17
CA SER A 63 2.99 6.41 -11.86
C SER A 63 1.93 5.95 -10.84
N LEU A 64 1.51 4.69 -10.95
CA LEU A 64 0.69 4.04 -9.92
C LEU A 64 1.38 4.05 -8.54
N TRP A 65 2.71 4.08 -8.50
CA TRP A 65 3.46 4.19 -7.24
C TRP A 65 3.26 5.55 -6.55
N ALA A 66 3.36 6.67 -7.27
CA ALA A 66 3.09 7.99 -6.69
C ALA A 66 1.63 8.14 -6.26
N TYR A 67 0.70 7.62 -7.06
CA TYR A 67 -0.71 7.52 -6.68
C TYR A 67 -0.87 6.73 -5.37
N ALA A 68 -0.27 5.54 -5.26
CA ALA A 68 -0.32 4.72 -4.06
C ALA A 68 0.17 5.47 -2.82
N LEU A 69 1.26 6.24 -2.96
CA LEU A 69 1.82 7.05 -1.87
C LEU A 69 0.86 8.17 -1.42
N ASP A 70 0.22 8.89 -2.35
CA ASP A 70 -0.81 9.90 -2.02
C ASP A 70 -1.98 9.27 -1.26
N ARG A 71 -2.52 8.17 -1.80
CA ARG A 71 -3.71 7.51 -1.26
C ARG A 71 -3.48 6.88 0.09
N TYR A 72 -2.33 6.26 0.28
CA TYR A 72 -1.98 5.65 1.56
C TYR A 72 -1.71 6.69 2.65
N ALA A 73 -1.29 7.91 2.30
CA ALA A 73 -1.03 8.98 3.28
C ALA A 73 -2.31 9.55 3.94
N ARG A 74 -3.49 9.28 3.37
CA ARG A 74 -4.77 9.82 3.84
C ARG A 74 -5.15 9.30 5.23
N PRO A 75 -5.79 10.14 6.09
CA PRO A 75 -6.20 9.73 7.42
C PRO A 75 -7.15 8.52 7.40
N GLY A 76 -6.89 7.53 8.25
CA GLY A 76 -7.73 6.34 8.42
C GLY A 76 -7.54 5.24 7.36
N VAL A 77 -6.91 5.53 6.22
CA VAL A 77 -6.69 4.53 5.14
C VAL A 77 -5.91 3.32 5.63
N GLU A 78 -4.82 3.56 6.35
CA GLU A 78 -3.97 2.49 6.84
C GLU A 78 -4.72 1.45 7.69
N ALA A 79 -5.59 1.89 8.60
CA ALA A 79 -6.35 0.97 9.45
C ALA A 79 -7.35 0.15 8.62
N GLU A 80 -7.97 0.78 7.62
CA GLU A 80 -8.93 0.12 6.73
C GLU A 80 -8.23 -0.88 5.79
N CYS A 81 -7.07 -0.52 5.23
CA CYS A 81 -6.24 -1.42 4.44
C CYS A 81 -5.82 -2.66 5.24
N LEU A 82 -5.33 -2.47 6.48
CA LEU A 82 -4.94 -3.58 7.34
C LEU A 82 -6.12 -4.52 7.62
N ARG A 83 -7.31 -3.95 7.90
CA ARG A 83 -8.52 -4.75 8.13
C ARG A 83 -8.94 -5.55 6.91
N LEU A 84 -8.95 -4.92 5.73
CA LEU A 84 -9.26 -5.61 4.47
C LEU A 84 -8.21 -6.67 4.10
N GLN A 85 -6.94 -6.46 4.42
CA GLN A 85 -5.88 -7.45 4.23
C GLN A 85 -6.03 -8.64 5.19
N ASP A 86 -6.16 -8.36 6.48
CA ASP A 86 -6.06 -9.38 7.52
C ASP A 86 -7.36 -10.17 7.69
N ASP A 87 -8.53 -9.51 7.61
CA ASP A 87 -9.83 -10.16 7.84
C ASP A 87 -10.46 -10.69 6.55
N HIS A 88 -10.14 -10.10 5.40
CA HIS A 88 -10.83 -10.34 4.13
C HIS A 88 -9.88 -10.78 2.99
N GLY A 89 -8.57 -10.80 3.24
CA GLY A 89 -7.57 -11.27 2.27
C GLY A 89 -7.47 -10.43 1.00
N TRP A 90 -7.83 -9.14 1.04
CA TRP A 90 -7.67 -8.23 -0.09
C TRP A 90 -6.21 -7.83 -0.28
N ASP A 91 -5.78 -7.74 -1.54
CA ASP A 91 -4.48 -7.17 -1.86
C ASP A 91 -4.58 -5.66 -2.05
N VAL A 92 -3.84 -4.90 -1.24
CA VAL A 92 -3.88 -3.43 -1.29
C VAL A 92 -3.30 -2.89 -2.59
N CYS A 93 -2.34 -3.56 -3.23
CA CYS A 93 -1.80 -3.12 -4.51
C CYS A 93 -2.84 -3.27 -5.63
N GLU A 94 -3.59 -4.37 -5.65
CA GLU A 94 -4.71 -4.54 -6.59
C GLU A 94 -5.82 -3.51 -6.36
N LEU A 95 -6.19 -3.25 -5.09
CA LEU A 95 -7.21 -2.24 -4.77
C LEU A 95 -6.78 -0.83 -5.19
N LEU A 96 -5.51 -0.48 -5.00
CA LEU A 96 -4.94 0.79 -5.46
C LEU A 96 -4.94 0.89 -6.98
N TRP A 97 -4.60 -0.18 -7.68
CA TRP A 97 -4.65 -0.23 -9.15
C TRP A 97 -6.06 -0.03 -9.69
N VAL A 98 -7.05 -0.71 -9.12
CA VAL A 98 -8.46 -0.55 -9.51
C VAL A 98 -8.95 0.89 -9.29
N ALA A 99 -8.62 1.49 -8.14
CA ALA A 99 -8.97 2.88 -7.88
C ALA A 99 -8.27 3.85 -8.85
N TRP A 100 -7.01 3.58 -9.18
CA TRP A 100 -6.20 4.38 -10.11
C TRP A 100 -6.75 4.36 -11.54
N LEU A 101 -7.19 3.19 -12.03
CA LEU A 101 -7.87 3.05 -13.33
C LEU A 101 -9.23 3.75 -13.32
N SER A 102 -10.01 3.57 -12.26
CA SER A 102 -11.38 4.08 -12.22
C SER A 102 -11.45 5.61 -12.27
N GLU A 103 -10.50 6.30 -11.64
CA GLU A 103 -10.38 7.77 -11.74
C GLU A 103 -9.90 8.26 -13.11
N ARG A 104 -9.33 7.38 -13.93
CA ARG A 104 -8.96 7.65 -15.32
C ARG A 104 -10.08 7.26 -16.29
N HIS A 105 -11.27 6.93 -15.79
CA HIS A 105 -12.37 6.38 -16.57
C HIS A 105 -11.98 5.11 -17.32
N LEU A 106 -11.12 4.29 -16.69
CA LEU A 106 -10.69 2.99 -17.19
C LEU A 106 -11.11 1.86 -16.26
N ARG A 107 -11.04 0.63 -16.76
CA ARG A 107 -11.24 -0.61 -16.01
C ARG A 107 -10.25 -1.69 -16.46
N PRO A 108 -9.99 -2.72 -15.64
CA PRO A 108 -9.21 -3.88 -16.06
C PRO A 108 -9.76 -4.51 -17.33
N ASP A 109 -8.88 -4.84 -18.27
CA ASP A 109 -9.23 -5.66 -19.43
C ASP A 109 -9.31 -7.14 -19.01
N PRO A 110 -10.45 -7.83 -19.15
CA PRO A 110 -10.55 -9.26 -18.89
C PRO A 110 -9.55 -10.12 -19.70
N ALA A 111 -9.11 -9.64 -20.86
CA ALA A 111 -8.09 -10.33 -21.65
C ALA A 111 -6.70 -10.37 -20.97
N ALA A 112 -6.50 -9.55 -19.93
CA ALA A 112 -5.26 -9.49 -19.17
C ALA A 112 -5.10 -10.61 -18.12
N ASP A 113 -6.04 -11.56 -18.01
CA ASP A 113 -6.09 -12.54 -16.90
C ASP A 113 -4.77 -13.28 -16.67
N GLN A 114 -4.09 -13.73 -17.73
CA GLN A 114 -2.79 -14.40 -17.60
C GLN A 114 -1.70 -13.49 -17.01
N ALA A 115 -1.64 -12.23 -17.44
CA ALA A 115 -0.68 -11.25 -16.95
C ALA A 115 -1.00 -10.82 -15.50
N LEU A 116 -2.29 -10.68 -15.18
CA LEU A 116 -2.75 -10.47 -13.81
C LEU A 116 -2.39 -11.67 -12.90
N ALA A 117 -2.57 -12.90 -13.37
CA ALA A 117 -2.17 -14.10 -12.64
C ALA A 117 -0.66 -14.13 -12.38
N ALA A 118 0.17 -13.68 -13.34
CA ALA A 118 1.61 -13.53 -13.15
C ALA A 118 1.96 -12.45 -12.10
N ALA A 119 1.23 -11.34 -12.07
CA ALA A 119 1.37 -10.32 -11.02
C ALA A 119 0.98 -10.88 -9.64
N ARG A 120 -0.17 -11.58 -9.54
CA ARG A 120 -0.61 -12.28 -8.33
C ARG A 120 0.41 -13.31 -7.84
N ARG A 121 1.03 -14.05 -8.77
CA ARG A 121 2.11 -14.99 -8.44
C ARG A 121 3.32 -14.29 -7.81
N TRP A 122 3.74 -13.15 -8.36
CA TRP A 122 4.78 -12.33 -7.74
C TRP A 122 4.42 -11.94 -6.31
N GLN A 123 3.18 -11.50 -6.09
CA GLN A 123 2.72 -11.14 -4.75
C GLN A 123 2.82 -12.31 -3.75
N GLN A 124 2.46 -13.52 -4.19
CA GLN A 124 2.54 -14.74 -3.36
C GLN A 124 3.97 -15.22 -3.12
N GLU A 125 4.86 -15.10 -4.09
CA GLU A 125 6.24 -15.60 -3.99
C GLU A 125 7.18 -14.59 -3.31
N MET A 126 6.89 -13.29 -3.39
CA MET A 126 7.77 -12.23 -2.90
C MET A 126 7.18 -11.50 -1.69
N THR A 127 6.07 -10.79 -1.88
CA THR A 127 5.54 -9.88 -0.86
C THR A 127 5.00 -10.63 0.36
N VAL A 128 4.22 -11.69 0.16
CA VAL A 128 3.61 -12.47 1.25
C VAL A 128 4.67 -13.10 2.18
N PRO A 129 5.72 -13.78 1.68
CA PRO A 129 6.79 -14.32 2.52
C PRO A 129 7.56 -13.23 3.27
N LEU A 130 7.91 -12.12 2.61
CA LEU A 130 8.62 -11.00 3.25
C LEU A 130 7.81 -10.38 4.39
N ARG A 131 6.50 -10.16 4.14
CA ARG A 131 5.56 -9.66 5.15
C ARG A 131 5.45 -10.60 6.34
N SER A 132 5.32 -11.91 6.09
CA SER A 132 5.26 -12.94 7.13
C SER A 132 6.53 -12.93 8.00
N ARG A 133 7.71 -12.94 7.38
CA ARG A 133 9.00 -12.89 8.09
C ARG A 133 9.16 -11.60 8.88
N ARG A 134 8.80 -10.44 8.33
CA ARG A 134 8.84 -9.16 9.05
C ARG A 134 7.88 -9.15 10.25
N ARG A 135 6.68 -9.70 10.11
CA ARG A 135 5.69 -9.82 11.21
C ARG A 135 6.21 -10.73 12.32
N ALA A 136 6.75 -11.90 11.98
CA ALA A 136 7.37 -12.79 12.95
C ALA A 136 8.53 -12.12 13.69
N LEU A 137 9.41 -11.42 12.97
CA LEU A 137 10.55 -10.74 13.56
C LEU A 137 10.16 -9.58 14.48
N LYS A 138 9.00 -8.94 14.26
CA LYS A 138 8.48 -7.89 15.15
C LYS A 138 8.26 -8.42 16.58
N ALA A 139 7.78 -9.64 16.74
CA ALA A 139 7.59 -10.26 18.05
C ALA A 139 8.93 -10.53 18.75
N GLU A 140 9.93 -10.98 17.99
CA GLU A 140 11.27 -11.26 18.51
C GLU A 140 12.05 -9.98 18.88
N VAL A 141 11.85 -8.87 18.16
CA VAL A 141 12.47 -7.58 18.49
C VAL A 141 12.10 -7.09 19.90
N SER A 142 10.93 -7.45 20.42
CA SER A 142 10.54 -7.12 21.79
C SER A 142 11.40 -7.81 22.85
N ARG A 143 12.02 -8.94 22.51
CA ARG A 143 12.94 -9.70 23.39
C ARG A 143 14.41 -9.42 23.05
N HIS A 144 14.70 -9.14 21.77
CA HIS A 144 16.04 -9.00 21.24
C HIS A 144 16.13 -7.77 20.33
N HIS A 145 16.31 -6.59 20.92
CA HIS A 145 16.40 -5.33 20.18
C HIS A 145 17.47 -5.30 19.07
N ARG A 146 18.52 -6.12 19.18
CA ARG A 146 19.55 -6.29 18.13
C ARG A 146 18.99 -6.76 16.77
N LEU A 147 17.77 -7.29 16.73
CA LEU A 147 17.10 -7.76 15.51
C LEU A 147 16.38 -6.64 14.74
N GLU A 148 16.27 -5.43 15.32
CA GLU A 148 15.59 -4.30 14.68
C GLU A 148 16.18 -3.94 13.30
N PRO A 149 17.51 -3.90 13.08
CA PRO A 149 18.07 -3.67 11.75
C PRO A 149 17.61 -4.71 10.71
N LEU A 150 17.61 -6.00 11.06
CA LEU A 150 17.13 -7.06 10.18
C LEU A 150 15.65 -6.88 9.83
N ARG A 151 14.82 -6.47 10.81
CA ARG A 151 13.40 -6.16 10.59
C ARG A 151 13.22 -4.98 9.64
N GLN A 152 14.09 -3.99 9.70
CA GLN A 152 14.08 -2.86 8.75
C GLN A 152 14.53 -3.31 7.36
N THR A 153 15.53 -4.17 7.23
CA THR A 153 15.93 -4.74 5.93
C THR A 153 14.79 -5.50 5.27
N LEU A 154 14.09 -6.38 6.00
CA LEU A 154 12.93 -7.11 5.48
C LEU A 154 11.79 -6.17 5.07
N LYS A 155 11.58 -5.09 5.84
CA LYS A 155 10.60 -4.06 5.49
C LYS A 155 10.94 -3.34 4.19
N GLN A 156 12.21 -3.00 3.97
CA GLN A 156 12.64 -2.38 2.71
C GLN A 156 12.48 -3.34 1.53
N ALA A 157 12.80 -4.63 1.73
CA ALA A 157 12.56 -5.65 0.71
C ALA A 157 11.07 -5.81 0.38
N GLU A 158 10.19 -5.82 1.39
CA GLU A 158 8.73 -5.88 1.18
C GLU A 158 8.23 -4.67 0.37
N LEU A 159 8.67 -3.46 0.70
CA LEU A 159 8.29 -2.25 -0.04
C LEU A 159 8.77 -2.29 -1.50
N GLN A 160 9.96 -2.85 -1.75
CA GLN A 160 10.46 -3.04 -3.12
C GLN A 160 9.62 -4.06 -3.89
N ALA A 161 9.20 -5.15 -3.24
CA ALA A 161 8.31 -6.13 -3.83
C ALA A 161 6.92 -5.56 -4.15
N GLU A 162 6.36 -4.73 -3.26
CA GLU A 162 5.09 -4.02 -3.49
C GLU A 162 5.20 -3.00 -4.63
N ARG A 163 6.32 -2.29 -4.75
CA ARG A 163 6.56 -1.37 -5.88
C ARG A 163 6.62 -2.11 -7.21
N GLU A 164 7.29 -3.26 -7.26
CA GLU A 164 7.32 -4.11 -8.45
C GLU A 164 5.93 -4.67 -8.79
N MET A 165 5.14 -5.06 -7.79
CA MET A 165 3.75 -5.47 -7.98
C MET A 165 2.92 -4.35 -8.64
N LEU A 166 3.02 -3.12 -8.12
CA LEU A 166 2.33 -1.96 -8.69
C LEU A 166 2.83 -1.64 -10.12
N ALA A 167 4.12 -1.78 -10.40
CA ALA A 167 4.64 -1.60 -11.76
C ALA A 167 4.05 -2.63 -12.74
N ARG A 168 3.95 -3.90 -12.33
CA ARG A 168 3.32 -4.96 -13.14
C ARG A 168 1.84 -4.69 -13.39
N LEU A 169 1.11 -4.28 -12.35
CA LEU A 169 -0.32 -3.93 -12.47
C LEU A 169 -0.54 -2.73 -13.40
N ALA A 170 0.29 -1.68 -13.28
CA ALA A 170 0.18 -0.49 -14.11
C ALA A 170 0.43 -0.77 -15.61
N ALA A 171 1.20 -1.82 -15.93
CA ALA A 171 1.48 -2.24 -17.30
C ALA A 171 0.39 -3.15 -17.91
N LEU A 172 -0.61 -3.58 -17.12
CA LEU A 172 -1.72 -4.39 -17.64
C LEU A 172 -2.62 -3.55 -18.55
N PRO A 173 -3.17 -4.14 -19.63
CA PRO A 173 -4.10 -3.43 -20.49
C PRO A 173 -5.39 -3.09 -19.73
N ALA A 174 -5.97 -1.96 -20.11
CA ALA A 174 -7.20 -1.44 -19.57
C ALA A 174 -8.14 -1.05 -20.71
N LEU A 175 -9.43 -1.06 -20.41
CA LEU A 175 -10.51 -0.65 -21.31
C LEU A 175 -11.20 0.58 -20.75
N ASP A 176 -11.99 1.25 -21.59
CA ASP A 176 -12.88 2.31 -21.12
C ASP A 176 -13.85 1.77 -20.05
N ALA A 177 -14.08 2.62 -19.05
CA ALA A 177 -15.04 2.39 -18.00
C ALA A 177 -16.44 2.20 -18.58
N THR A 178 -17.23 1.35 -17.93
CA THR A 178 -18.63 1.12 -18.27
C THR A 178 -19.56 2.10 -17.57
N THR A 179 -19.08 2.80 -16.54
CA THR A 179 -19.81 3.84 -15.81
C THR A 179 -18.95 5.08 -15.62
N ALA A 180 -19.59 6.26 -15.65
CA ALA A 180 -18.93 7.54 -15.41
C ALA A 180 -18.52 7.71 -13.93
N ALA A 181 -19.23 7.04 -13.00
CA ALA A 181 -18.95 7.14 -11.57
C ALA A 181 -17.75 6.28 -11.19
N ALA A 182 -16.60 6.90 -10.93
CA ALA A 182 -15.35 6.20 -10.61
C ALA A 182 -15.49 5.23 -9.42
N LEU A 183 -16.25 5.59 -8.38
CA LEU A 183 -16.47 4.70 -7.23
C LEU A 183 -17.22 3.41 -7.62
N GLU A 184 -18.25 3.53 -8.45
CA GLU A 184 -19.01 2.37 -8.91
C GLU A 184 -18.17 1.53 -9.87
N GLN A 185 -17.41 2.17 -10.77
CA GLN A 185 -16.45 1.48 -11.64
C GLN A 185 -15.43 0.67 -10.84
N ALA A 186 -14.92 1.22 -9.74
CA ALA A 186 -13.96 0.53 -8.88
C ALA A 186 -14.60 -0.69 -8.20
N LEU A 187 -15.82 -0.56 -7.70
CA LEU A 187 -16.55 -1.67 -7.08
C LEU A 187 -16.87 -2.79 -8.08
N ASP A 188 -17.26 -2.44 -9.30
CA ASP A 188 -17.52 -3.40 -10.37
C ASP A 188 -16.24 -4.10 -10.82
N SER A 189 -15.15 -3.36 -10.92
CA SER A 189 -13.83 -3.94 -11.21
C SER A 189 -13.40 -4.91 -10.10
N CYS A 190 -13.62 -4.59 -8.81
CA CYS A 190 -13.37 -5.52 -7.72
C CYS A 190 -14.18 -6.82 -7.84
N ARG A 191 -15.46 -6.74 -8.21
CA ARG A 191 -16.34 -7.90 -8.44
C ARG A 191 -15.92 -8.74 -9.65
N MET A 192 -15.35 -8.11 -10.67
CA MET A 192 -14.80 -8.79 -11.85
C MET A 192 -13.54 -9.58 -11.49
N LEU A 193 -12.68 -9.01 -10.64
CA LEU A 193 -11.37 -9.59 -10.32
C LEU A 193 -11.42 -10.73 -9.30
N ARG A 194 -12.45 -10.76 -8.46
CA ARG A 194 -12.73 -11.84 -7.49
C ARG A 194 -14.16 -11.74 -6.96
N GLU A 195 -14.65 -12.85 -6.41
CA GLU A 195 -15.88 -12.85 -5.62
C GLU A 195 -15.74 -11.93 -4.39
N VAL A 196 -16.76 -11.10 -4.15
CA VAL A 196 -16.83 -10.15 -3.04
C VAL A 196 -17.97 -10.56 -2.10
N PRO A 197 -17.67 -11.20 -0.97
CA PRO A 197 -18.65 -11.52 0.04
C PRO A 197 -19.40 -10.28 0.55
N SER A 198 -20.62 -10.48 1.04
CA SER A 198 -21.48 -9.38 1.51
C SER A 198 -20.85 -8.58 2.66
N GLU A 199 -20.08 -9.25 3.52
CA GLU A 199 -19.36 -8.72 4.66
C GLU A 199 -18.13 -7.89 4.27
N ASP A 200 -17.54 -8.17 3.11
CA ASP A 200 -16.41 -7.43 2.52
C ASP A 200 -16.88 -6.13 1.87
N TYR A 201 -18.15 -6.05 1.45
CA TYR A 201 -18.63 -4.92 0.68
C TYR A 201 -18.61 -3.58 1.45
N PRO A 202 -19.16 -3.47 2.68
CA PRO A 202 -19.07 -2.22 3.46
C PRO A 202 -17.64 -1.72 3.72
N PRO A 203 -16.67 -2.55 4.16
CA PRO A 203 -15.31 -2.09 4.37
C PRO A 203 -14.61 -1.69 3.06
N LEU A 204 -14.82 -2.45 1.99
CA LEU A 204 -14.27 -2.17 0.66
C LEU A 204 -14.78 -0.84 0.10
N ARG A 205 -16.11 -0.63 0.11
CA ARG A 205 -16.71 0.62 -0.35
C ARG A 205 -16.20 1.83 0.42
N ARG A 206 -16.07 1.72 1.74
CA ARG A 206 -15.53 2.82 2.56
C ARG A 206 -14.09 3.16 2.20
N LEU A 207 -13.24 2.16 1.94
CA LEU A 207 -11.86 2.40 1.53
C LEU A 207 -11.81 3.06 0.14
N LEU A 208 -12.52 2.51 -0.84
CA LEU A 208 -12.54 3.04 -2.19
C LEU A 208 -13.09 4.47 -2.23
N ALA A 209 -14.16 4.78 -1.50
CA ALA A 209 -14.68 6.15 -1.39
C ALA A 209 -13.69 7.14 -0.73
N ARG A 210 -12.79 6.66 0.14
CA ARG A 210 -11.72 7.50 0.71
C ARG A 210 -10.58 7.76 -0.26
N TRP A 211 -10.37 6.89 -1.24
CA TRP A 211 -9.40 7.09 -2.30
C TRP A 211 -10.01 7.91 -3.43
N ILE A 212 -11.14 7.48 -3.94
CA ILE A 212 -11.89 8.12 -5.01
C ILE A 212 -12.64 9.30 -4.41
N ILE A 213 -11.91 10.38 -4.20
CA ILE A 213 -12.43 11.70 -3.90
C ILE A 213 -12.30 12.48 -5.20
N ASP A 214 -13.39 13.10 -5.64
CA ASP A 214 -13.34 14.09 -6.72
C ASP A 214 -12.22 15.06 -6.40
N ALA A 215 -11.22 15.18 -7.29
CA ALA A 215 -10.40 16.38 -7.23
C ALA A 215 -11.39 17.55 -7.29
N PRO A 216 -11.53 18.39 -6.25
CA PRO A 216 -12.39 19.56 -6.37
C PRO A 216 -11.84 20.33 -7.56
N ASP A 217 -12.67 20.43 -8.61
CA ASP A 217 -12.44 21.11 -9.87
C ASP A 217 -11.00 21.61 -10.02
N ALA A 218 -10.13 20.76 -10.58
CA ALA A 218 -8.84 21.23 -11.05
C ALA A 218 -9.14 22.19 -12.20
N GLU A 219 -9.30 23.48 -11.87
CA GLU A 219 -9.28 24.58 -12.82
C GLU A 219 -8.10 24.34 -13.77
N PRO A 220 -8.29 24.49 -15.10
CA PRO A 220 -7.20 24.34 -16.03
C PRO A 220 -6.11 25.34 -15.64
N LYS A 221 -4.92 24.84 -15.30
CA LYS A 221 -3.76 25.71 -15.06
C LYS A 221 -3.60 26.62 -16.29
N PRO A 222 -3.60 27.95 -16.14
CA PRO A 222 -3.35 28.82 -17.27
C PRO A 222 -1.94 28.52 -17.79
N THR A 223 -1.86 28.21 -19.08
CA THR A 223 -0.63 28.14 -19.86
C THR A 223 0.14 29.46 -19.70
N CYS A 224 1.35 29.39 -19.16
CA CYS A 224 2.41 30.36 -19.44
C CYS A 224 3.12 29.95 -20.73
#